data_AF-A0A967MXF4-F1
#
_entry.id   AF-A0A967MXF4-F1
#
_cell.length_a   1.000
_cell.length_b   1.000
_cell.length_c   1.000
_cell.angle_alpha   90.00
_cell.angle_beta   90.00
_cell.angle_gamma   90.00
#
_symmetry.space_group_name_H-M   'P 1'
#
loop_
_entity.id
_entity.type
_entity.pdbx_description
1 polymer ?
#
loop_
_entity_poly.entity_id
_entity_poly.type
_entity_poly.pdbx_seq_one_letter_code
_entity_poly.pdbx_strand_id
1 'polypeptide(L)' 'FSSIPVKVIDSQQLSMGTGFQVELAARMAEASEPLENILESIRDLMLRTYTAASLSTLEFLKRSGRMSRF' A
#
# COMPACT_ATOMS: atom_id res chain seq x y z
N PHE A 1 9.84 -30.58 0.01
CA PHE A 1 9.82 -29.14 0.28
C PHE A 1 8.37 -28.67 0.20
N SER A 2 7.83 -28.03 1.24
CA SER A 2 6.55 -27.33 1.12
C SER A 2 6.79 -25.92 0.57
N SER A 3 5.90 -25.45 -0.30
CA SER A 3 5.93 -24.09 -0.85
C SER A 3 5.04 -23.19 -0.02
N ILE A 4 5.50 -21.99 0.33
CA ILE A 4 4.67 -20.97 0.98
C ILE A 4 4.10 -20.07 -0.13
N PRO A 5 2.77 -19.91 -0.22
CA PRO A 5 2.18 -19.02 -1.22
C PRO A 5 2.54 -17.56 -0.92
N VAL A 6 3.15 -16.88 -1.89
CA VAL A 6 3.51 -15.46 -1.80
C VAL A 6 2.76 -14.69 -2.89
N LYS A 7 2.16 -13.57 -2.52
CA LYS A 7 1.50 -12.64 -3.44
C LYS A 7 2.12 -11.25 -3.27
N VAL A 8 2.48 -10.64 -4.39
CA VAL A 8 3.01 -9.26 -4.43
C VAL A 8 1.89 -8.34 -4.90
N ILE A 9 1.73 -7.21 -4.21
CA ILE A 9 0.75 -6.18 -4.53
C ILE A 9 1.49 -4.86 -4.71
N ASP A 10 1.21 -4.16 -5.81
CA ASP A 10 1.57 -2.75 -5.93
C ASP A 10 0.58 -1.92 -5.11
N SER A 11 1.05 -1.31 -4.01
CA SER A 11 0.19 -0.58 -3.08
C SER A 11 -0.45 0.66 -3.69
N GLN A 12 0.11 1.23 -4.77
CA GLN A 12 -0.28 2.52 -5.36
C GLN A 12 -0.49 3.65 -4.34
N GLN A 13 0.17 3.55 -3.18
CA GLN A 13 0.06 4.47 -2.07
C GLN A 13 1.46 4.77 -1.50
N LEU A 14 1.51 5.75 -0.60
CA LEU A 14 2.72 6.15 0.10
C LEU A 14 2.41 6.30 1.58
N SER A 15 3.43 6.16 2.44
CA SER A 15 3.32 6.44 3.89
C SER A 15 2.12 5.72 4.53
N MET A 16 1.26 6.45 5.24
CA MET A 16 0.07 5.89 5.90
C MET A 16 -0.94 5.26 4.95
N GLY A 17 -1.00 5.67 3.68
CA GLY A 17 -1.85 5.01 2.69
C GLY A 17 -1.50 3.54 2.50
N THR A 18 -0.21 3.19 2.56
CA THR A 18 0.26 1.80 2.59
C THR A 18 0.01 1.16 3.96
N GLY A 19 0.20 1.92 5.04
CA GLY A 19 -0.04 1.46 6.41
C GLY A 19 -1.46 0.91 6.62
N PHE A 20 -2.48 1.61 6.12
CA PHE A 20 -3.87 1.16 6.23
C PHE A 20 -4.13 -0.17 5.49
N GLN A 21 -3.47 -0.41 4.36
CA GLN A 21 -3.57 -1.69 3.63
C GLN A 21 -2.98 -2.84 4.45
N VAL A 22 -1.82 -2.62 5.07
CA VAL A 22 -1.15 -3.61 5.92
C VAL A 22 -1.96 -3.90 7.18
N GLU A 23 -2.49 -2.85 7.83
CA GLU A 23 -3.31 -3.00 9.02
C GLU A 23 -4.58 -3.81 8.74
N LEU A 24 -5.30 -3.49 7.65
CA LEU A 24 -6.48 -4.26 7.23
C LEU A 24 -6.11 -5.73 6.98
N ALA A 25 -5.03 -5.98 6.24
CA ALA A 25 -4.58 -7.33 5.93
C ALA A 25 -4.24 -8.12 7.20
N ALA A 26 -3.53 -7.51 8.15
CA ALA A 26 -3.15 -8.14 9.40
C ALA A 26 -4.38 -8.52 10.24
N ARG A 27 -5.36 -7.61 10.36
CA ARG A 27 -6.61 -7.86 11.10
C ARG A 27 -7.43 -8.99 10.48
N MET A 28 -7.55 -9.02 9.16
CA MET A 28 -8.26 -10.10 8.46
C MET A 28 -7.52 -11.44 8.56
N ALA A 29 -6.19 -11.43 8.46
CA ALA A 29 -5.38 -12.63 8.66
C ALA A 29 -5.50 -13.18 10.09
N GLU A 30 -5.51 -12.30 11.11
CA GLU A 30 -5.77 -12.68 12.51
C GLU A 30 -7.16 -13.30 12.67
N ALA A 31 -8.15 -12.82 11.92
CA ALA A 31 -9.49 -13.41 11.83
C ALA A 31 -9.57 -14.69 10.97
N SER A 32 -8.44 -15.20 10.45
CA SER A 32 -8.36 -16.39 9.59
C SER A 32 -9.14 -16.27 8.27
N GLU A 33 -9.29 -15.06 7.74
CA GLU A 33 -9.87 -14.86 6.41
C GLU A 33 -9.00 -15.49 5.31
N PRO A 34 -9.60 -16.07 4.25
CA PRO A 34 -8.87 -16.54 3.08
C PRO A 34 -8.04 -15.43 2.43
N LEU A 35 -6.89 -15.81 1.87
CA LEU A 35 -5.98 -14.87 1.20
C LEU A 35 -6.70 -14.08 0.11
N GLU A 36 -7.56 -14.73 -0.68
CA GLU A 36 -8.34 -14.10 -1.74
C GLU A 36 -9.21 -12.94 -1.23
N ASN A 37 -9.89 -13.12 -0.09
CA ASN A 37 -10.73 -12.10 0.53
C ASN A 37 -9.89 -10.91 1.03
N ILE A 38 -8.71 -11.17 1.57
CA ILE A 38 -7.75 -10.14 2.00
C ILE A 38 -7.32 -9.31 0.79
N LEU A 39 -6.95 -9.97 -0.32
CA LEU A 39 -6.53 -9.30 -1.54
C LEU A 39 -7.65 -8.42 -2.13
N GLU A 40 -8.89 -8.90 -2.15
CA GLU A 40 -10.04 -8.12 -2.61
C GLU A 40 -10.30 -6.91 -1.72
N SER A 41 -10.23 -7.08 -0.40
CA SER A 41 -10.46 -5.99 0.55
C SER A 41 -9.37 -4.91 0.48
N ILE A 42 -8.11 -5.30 0.26
CA ILE A 42 -7.02 -4.34 0.01
C ILE A 42 -7.29 -3.54 -1.28
N ARG A 43 -7.67 -4.21 -2.38
CA ARG A 43 -7.95 -3.54 -3.66
C ARG A 43 -9.11 -2.55 -3.51
N ASP A 44 -10.15 -2.95 -2.79
CA ASP A 44 -11.29 -2.09 -2.51
C ASP A 44 -10.91 -0.88 -1.63
N LEU A 45 -10.09 -1.08 -0.59
CA LEU A 45 -9.58 0.01 0.24
C LEU A 45 -8.73 1.01 -0.59
N MET A 46 -7.91 0.50 -1.52
CA MET A 46 -7.08 1.32 -2.40
C MET A 46 -7.90 2.31 -3.23
N LEU A 47 -9.10 1.92 -3.69
CA LEU A 47 -9.97 2.78 -4.52
C LEU A 47 -10.44 4.05 -3.80
N ARG A 48 -10.39 4.06 -2.46
CA ARG A 48 -10.94 5.13 -1.61
C ARG A 48 -9.90 5.77 -0.70
N THR A 49 -8.64 5.34 -0.84
CA THR A 49 -7.52 5.88 -0.06
C THR A 49 -6.76 6.91 -0.90
N TYR A 50 -6.60 8.12 -0.36
CA TYR A 50 -5.87 9.19 -1.03
C TYR A 50 -4.78 9.72 -0.09
N THR A 51 -3.56 9.83 -0.61
CA THR A 51 -2.42 10.38 0.13
C THR A 51 -2.12 11.79 -0.39
N ALA A 52 -2.12 12.76 0.52
CA ALA A 52 -1.66 14.12 0.27
C ALA A 52 -0.58 14.49 1.27
N ALA A 53 0.37 15.33 0.85
CA ALA A 53 1.45 15.79 1.71
C ALA A 53 1.68 17.30 1.51
N SER A 54 1.86 18.01 2.62
CA SER A 54 2.42 19.36 2.63
C SER A 54 3.88 19.24 3.08
N LEU A 55 4.80 19.74 2.25
CA LEU A 55 6.23 19.60 2.46
C LEU A 55 6.88 20.98 2.46
N SER A 56 7.84 21.22 3.34
CA SER A 56 8.62 22.46 3.37
C SER A 56 9.59 22.59 2.19
N THR A 57 9.92 21.46 1.53
CA THR A 57 10.76 21.41 0.33
C THR A 57 10.44 20.18 -0.52
N LEU A 58 10.64 20.29 -1.83
CA LEU A 58 10.50 19.21 -2.82
C LEU A 58 11.85 18.76 -3.42
N GLU A 59 12.96 19.32 -2.92
CA GLU A 59 14.30 19.11 -3.47
C GLU A 59 14.68 17.62 -3.57
N PHE A 60 14.37 16.83 -2.54
CA PHE A 60 14.71 15.41 -2.52
C PHE A 60 13.87 14.59 -3.50
N LEU A 61 12.61 14.94 -3.73
CA LEU A 61 11.77 14.27 -4.73
C LEU A 61 12.30 14.56 -6.15
N LYS A 62 12.75 15.79 -6.39
CA LYS A 62 13.32 16.21 -7.69
C LYS A 62 14.67 15.54 -7.97
N ARG A 63 15.64 15.66 -7.06
CA ARG A 63 16.99 15.07 -7.22
C ARG A 63 16.97 13.56 -7.45
N SER A 64 15.95 12.90 -6.94
CA SER A 64 15.79 11.46 -6.99
C SER A 64 14.94 10.99 -8.19
N GLY A 65 14.44 11.91 -9.02
CA GLY A 65 13.65 11.61 -10.21
C GLY A 65 12.19 11.20 -9.94
N ARG A 66 11.72 11.28 -8.69
CA ARG A 66 10.30 11.03 -8.33
C ARG A 66 9.39 12.24 -8.62
N MET A 67 9.93 13.27 -9.26
CA MET A 67 9.23 14.46 -9.73
C MET A 67 9.88 14.93 -11.03
N SER A 68 9.16 14.87 -12.15
CA SER A 68 9.76 14.99 -13.50
C SER A 68 9.43 16.28 -14.26
N ARG A 69 8.43 17.08 -13.84
CA ARG A 69 7.92 18.19 -14.65
C ARG A 69 7.56 19.48 -13.90
N PHE A 70 8.30 19.81 -12.85
CA PHE A 70 8.21 21.11 -12.16
C PHE A 70 9.59 21.77 -12.01
#